data_AF-A0A3C0QF33-F1
#
_entry.id   AF-A0A3C0QF33-F1
#
_cell.length_a   1.000
_cell.length_b   1.000
_cell.length_c   1.000
_cell.angle_alpha   90.00
_cell.angle_beta   90.00
_cell.angle_gamma   90.00
#
_symmetry.space_group_name_H-M   'P 1'
#
loop_
_entity.id
_entity.type
_entity.pdbx_description
1 polymer ?
#
loop_
_entity_poly.entity_id
_entity_poly.type
_entity_poly.pdbx_seq_one_letter_code
_entity_poly.pdbx_strand_id
1 'polypeptide(L)'
;MNLSTRGVHADIFWFSFFHEIGHIILGHTKKNILINYISHGENDISMIQEEKQREKEADQYSADTLIPPDEYKYFIGGTSDFSDASVSKFAKNIDIHPGIVWGRLANDGHISWSTANQGTRRTKLTFVPDR
;
A
#
# COMPACT_ATOMS: atom_id res chain seq x y z
N MET A 1 4.82 -10.00 3.75
CA MET A 1 5.87 -9.04 3.29
C MET A 1 6.98 -9.00 4.36
N ASN A 2 8.13 -8.33 4.18
CA ASN A 2 9.08 -8.12 5.31
C ASN A 2 9.21 -6.62 5.57
N LEU A 3 8.90 -6.17 6.78
CA LEU A 3 8.94 -4.76 7.19
C LEU A 3 10.39 -4.31 7.40
N SER A 4 11.08 -4.00 6.30
CA SER A 4 12.39 -3.36 6.34
C SER A 4 12.24 -1.84 6.24
N THR A 5 12.95 -1.11 7.09
CA THR A 5 12.89 0.36 7.18
C THR A 5 14.09 1.06 6.55
N ARG A 6 15.20 0.36 6.31
CA ARG A 6 16.45 0.99 5.83
C ARG A 6 16.43 1.20 4.31
N GLY A 7 16.49 2.46 3.90
CA GLY A 7 16.58 2.85 2.48
C GLY A 7 15.28 2.69 1.70
N VAL A 8 14.17 2.44 2.40
CA VAL A 8 12.84 2.24 1.80
C VAL A 8 12.12 3.57 1.69
N HIS A 9 11.32 3.72 0.63
CA HIS A 9 10.50 4.92 0.46
C HIS A 9 9.28 4.89 1.41
N ALA A 10 8.85 6.06 1.87
CA ALA A 10 7.77 6.20 2.84
C ALA A 10 6.48 5.51 2.39
N ASP A 11 6.16 5.57 1.09
CA ASP A 11 5.00 4.89 0.52
C ASP A 11 5.07 3.37 0.65
N ILE A 12 6.24 2.76 0.40
CA ILE A 12 6.42 1.32 0.57
C ILE A 12 6.35 0.93 2.05
N PHE A 13 7.00 1.71 2.92
CA PHE A 13 7.00 1.42 4.36
C PHE A 13 5.59 1.45 4.93
N TRP A 14 4.85 2.54 4.69
CA TRP A 14 3.50 2.69 5.21
C TRP A 14 2.55 1.66 4.60
N PHE A 15 2.66 1.37 3.31
CA PHE A 15 1.86 0.33 2.68
C PHE A 15 2.13 -1.05 3.30
N SER A 16 3.39 -1.41 3.51
CA SER A 16 3.77 -2.68 4.15
C SER A 16 3.28 -2.74 5.59
N PHE A 17 3.36 -1.64 6.34
CA PHE A 17 2.89 -1.58 7.72
C PHE A 17 1.37 -1.81 7.83
N PHE A 18 0.58 -1.10 7.02
CA PHE A 18 -0.87 -1.28 7.03
C PHE A 18 -1.33 -2.61 6.42
N HIS A 19 -0.53 -3.23 5.53
CA HIS A 19 -0.76 -4.59 5.05
C HIS A 19 -0.72 -5.62 6.19
N GLU A 20 0.34 -5.56 7.01
CA GLU A 20 0.48 -6.45 8.16
C GLU A 20 -0.61 -6.18 9.22
N ILE A 21 -1.05 -4.93 9.40
CA ILE A 21 -2.23 -4.60 10.22
C ILE A 21 -3.51 -5.17 9.60
N GLY A 22 -3.67 -5.09 8.28
CA GLY A 22 -4.80 -5.64 7.54
C GLY A 22 -4.96 -7.13 7.79
N HIS A 23 -3.85 -7.89 7.75
CA HIS A 23 -3.87 -9.30 8.15
C HIS A 23 -4.40 -9.53 9.57
N ILE A 24 -4.04 -8.66 10.53
CA ILE A 24 -4.53 -8.80 11.91
C ILE A 24 -6.02 -8.50 11.98
N ILE A 25 -6.48 -7.39 11.38
CA ILE A 25 -7.87 -6.92 11.45
C ILE A 25 -8.83 -7.87 10.72
N LEU A 26 -8.41 -8.40 9.57
CA LEU A 26 -9.20 -9.34 8.77
C LEU A 26 -9.10 -10.78 9.27
N GLY A 27 -8.35 -11.02 10.35
CA GLY A 27 -8.23 -12.34 10.96
C GLY A 27 -7.36 -13.32 10.15
N HIS A 28 -6.45 -12.84 9.30
CA HIS A 28 -5.45 -13.63 8.58
C HIS A 28 -4.30 -14.06 9.52
N THR A 29 -4.66 -14.64 10.67
CA THR A 29 -3.68 -15.07 11.67
C THR A 29 -3.03 -16.39 11.27
N LYS A 30 -1.79 -16.61 11.73
CA LYS A 30 -1.07 -17.88 11.54
C LYS A 30 -1.89 -19.10 12.00
N LYS A 31 -2.74 -18.94 13.02
CA LYS A 31 -3.63 -19.98 13.52
C LYS A 31 -4.69 -20.37 12.49
N ASN A 32 -5.35 -19.39 11.86
CA ASN A 32 -6.36 -19.65 10.83
C ASN A 32 -5.73 -20.28 9.58
N ILE A 33 -4.53 -19.83 9.21
CA ILE A 33 -3.76 -20.43 8.11
C ILE A 33 -3.42 -21.89 8.42
N LEU A 34 -2.95 -22.20 9.64
CA LEU A 34 -2.62 -23.57 10.05
C LEU A 34 -3.85 -24.50 10.06
N ILE A 35 -5.00 -24.00 10.51
CA ILE A 35 -6.25 -24.78 10.49
C ILE A 35 -6.66 -25.12 9.05
N ASN A 36 -6.59 -24.16 8.14
CA ASN A 36 -6.90 -24.42 6.73
C ASN A 36 -5.91 -25.42 6.11
N TYR A 37 -4.62 -25.29 6.47
CA TYR A 37 -3.55 -26.19 6.04
C TYR A 37 -3.78 -27.65 6.44
N ILE A 38 -4.14 -27.88 7.70
CA ILE A 38 -4.45 -29.23 8.21
C ILE A 38 -5.69 -29.81 7.52
N SER A 39 -6.63 -28.95 7.10
CA SER A 39 -7.92 -29.38 6.54
C SER A 39 -7.87 -29.74 5.05
N HIS A 40 -7.03 -29.05 4.27
CA HIS A 40 -7.01 -29.18 2.80
C HIS A 40 -5.67 -29.71 2.24
N GLY A 41 -4.56 -29.56 2.99
CA GLY A 41 -3.23 -29.94 2.53
C GLY A 41 -2.55 -28.89 1.64
N GLU A 42 -1.21 -28.86 1.68
CA GLU A 42 -0.35 -27.79 1.13
C GLU A 42 -0.52 -27.49 -0.38
N ASN A 43 -0.98 -28.47 -1.16
CA ASN A 43 -1.10 -28.38 -2.62
C ASN A 43 -2.56 -28.32 -3.10
N ASP A 44 -3.51 -28.08 -2.21
CA ASP A 44 -4.90 -27.91 -2.61
C ASP A 44 -5.09 -26.56 -3.33
N ILE A 45 -5.68 -26.62 -4.52
CA ILE A 45 -5.97 -25.44 -5.36
C ILE A 45 -6.86 -24.45 -4.59
N SER A 46 -7.76 -24.95 -3.73
CA SER A 46 -8.60 -24.10 -2.88
C SER A 46 -7.78 -23.29 -1.88
N MET A 47 -6.76 -23.88 -1.25
CA MET A 47 -5.87 -23.18 -0.32
C MET A 47 -5.07 -22.06 -1.00
N ILE A 48 -4.53 -22.32 -2.19
CA ILE A 48 -3.77 -21.32 -2.94
C ILE A 48 -4.67 -20.12 -3.29
N GLN A 49 -5.93 -20.37 -3.65
CA GLN A 49 -6.89 -19.31 -3.93
C GLN A 49 -7.25 -18.52 -2.67
N GLU A 50 -7.46 -19.18 -1.53
CA GLU A 50 -7.72 -18.51 -0.26
C GLU A 50 -6.55 -17.65 0.20
N GLU A 51 -5.31 -18.13 0.09
CA GLU A 51 -4.12 -17.34 0.42
C GLU A 51 -4.02 -16.10 -0.47
N LYS A 52 -4.20 -16.27 -1.78
CA LYS A 52 -4.22 -15.14 -2.72
C LYS A 52 -5.33 -14.14 -2.40
N GLN A 53 -6.49 -14.62 -1.95
CA GLN A 53 -7.60 -13.77 -1.55
C GLN A 53 -7.26 -13.00 -0.26
N ARG A 54 -6.66 -13.64 0.75
CA ARG A 54 -6.22 -12.98 1.99
C ARG A 54 -5.17 -11.89 1.73
N GLU A 55 -4.20 -12.15 0.86
CA GLU A 55 -3.21 -11.14 0.47
C GLU A 55 -3.89 -9.96 -0.24
N LYS A 56 -4.81 -10.24 -1.18
CA LYS A 56 -5.55 -9.19 -1.89
C LYS A 56 -6.40 -8.33 -0.95
N GLU A 57 -7.03 -8.94 0.06
CA GLU A 57 -7.81 -8.21 1.05
C GLU A 57 -6.92 -7.35 1.95
N ALA A 58 -5.74 -7.83 2.33
CA ALA A 58 -4.76 -7.03 3.07
C ALA A 58 -4.19 -5.88 2.23
N ASP A 59 -3.89 -6.11 0.95
CA ASP A 59 -3.47 -5.08 -0.01
C ASP A 59 -4.55 -3.99 -0.12
N GLN A 60 -5.82 -4.40 -0.27
CA GLN A 60 -6.95 -3.49 -0.39
C GLN A 60 -7.18 -2.70 0.90
N TYR A 61 -7.08 -3.36 2.05
CA TYR A 61 -7.16 -2.68 3.35
C TYR A 61 -6.09 -1.61 3.49
N SER A 62 -4.83 -1.94 3.16
CA SER A 62 -3.71 -1.01 3.22
C SER A 62 -3.91 0.20 2.30
N ALA A 63 -4.33 -0.07 1.06
CA ALA A 63 -4.68 0.94 0.07
C ALA A 63 -5.72 1.95 0.58
N ASP A 64 -6.87 1.43 1.03
CA ASP A 64 -8.02 2.23 1.40
C ASP A 64 -7.80 2.98 2.73
N THR A 65 -6.98 2.41 3.61
CA THR A 65 -6.58 3.06 4.86
C THR A 65 -5.65 4.24 4.60
N LEU A 66 -4.68 4.09 3.68
CA LEU A 66 -3.73 5.14 3.35
C LEU A 66 -4.33 6.25 2.51
N ILE A 67 -5.20 5.91 1.58
CA ILE A 67 -5.87 6.87 0.70
C ILE A 67 -7.33 6.47 0.63
N PRO A 68 -8.26 7.26 1.22
CA PRO A 68 -9.67 6.93 1.19
C PRO A 68 -10.16 6.70 -0.24
N PRO A 69 -10.87 5.59 -0.53
CA PRO A 69 -11.16 5.18 -1.89
C PRO A 69 -12.04 6.17 -2.66
N ASP A 70 -12.95 6.86 -1.97
CA ASP A 70 -13.82 7.85 -2.61
C ASP A 70 -13.07 9.13 -2.98
N GLU A 71 -12.18 9.60 -2.10
CA GLU A 71 -11.28 10.72 -2.37
C GLU A 71 -10.33 10.37 -3.53
N TYR A 72 -9.78 9.15 -3.54
CA TYR A 72 -8.89 8.69 -4.60
C TYR A 72 -9.61 8.61 -5.95
N LYS A 73 -10.82 8.02 -5.98
CA LYS A 73 -11.66 7.94 -7.19
C LYS A 73 -12.00 9.33 -7.72
N TYR A 74 -12.36 10.26 -6.83
CA TYR A 74 -12.63 11.64 -7.21
C TYR A 74 -11.39 12.31 -7.80
N PHE A 75 -10.22 12.08 -7.20
CA PHE A 75 -8.96 12.60 -7.71
C PHE A 75 -8.62 12.05 -9.11
N ILE A 76 -8.56 10.73 -9.30
CA ILE A 76 -8.19 10.14 -10.61
C ILE A 76 -9.26 10.36 -11.69
N GLY A 77 -10.54 10.49 -11.31
CA GLY A 77 -11.65 10.71 -12.25
C GLY A 77 -11.89 12.19 -12.57
N GLY A 78 -11.54 13.08 -11.64
CA GLY A 78 -11.76 14.53 -11.76
C GLY A 78 -10.58 15.29 -12.38
N THR A 79 -9.40 14.67 -12.48
CA THR A 79 -8.22 15.31 -13.10
C THR A 79 -7.46 14.34 -14.02
N SER A 80 -7.04 14.85 -15.18
CA SER A 80 -5.99 14.22 -16.00
C SER A 80 -4.59 14.77 -15.69
N ASP A 81 -4.51 15.73 -14.76
CA ASP A 81 -3.28 16.37 -14.31
C ASP A 81 -2.72 15.70 -13.05
N PHE A 82 -1.65 14.93 -13.23
CA PHE A 82 -0.78 14.40 -12.19
C PHE A 82 0.51 15.23 -12.04
N SER A 83 0.39 16.57 -12.01
CA SER A 83 1.49 17.47 -11.68
C SER A 83 1.85 17.43 -10.19
N ASP A 84 3.05 17.90 -9.84
CA ASP A 84 3.49 18.06 -8.45
C ASP A 84 2.53 18.92 -7.62
N ALA A 85 1.98 19.98 -8.22
CA ALA A 85 1.02 20.85 -7.56
C ALA A 85 -0.31 20.14 -7.28
N SER A 86 -0.83 19.39 -8.26
CA SER A 86 -2.06 18.61 -8.15
C SER A 86 -1.95 17.52 -7.06
N VAL A 87 -0.89 16.71 -7.12
CA VAL A 87 -0.64 15.64 -6.15
C VAL A 87 -0.40 16.19 -4.74
N SER A 88 0.38 17.28 -4.61
CA SER A 88 0.63 17.90 -3.29
C SER A 88 -0.64 18.49 -2.69
N LYS A 89 -1.51 19.10 -3.51
CA LYS A 89 -2.80 19.63 -3.05
C LYS A 89 -3.72 18.51 -2.58
N PHE A 90 -3.84 17.43 -3.36
CA PHE A 90 -4.65 16.27 -2.98
C PHE A 90 -4.15 15.64 -1.68
N ALA A 91 -2.85 15.35 -1.59
CA ALA A 91 -2.25 14.74 -0.41
C ALA A 91 -2.49 15.59 0.85
N LYS A 92 -2.38 16.92 0.74
CA LYS A 92 -2.68 17.84 1.83
C LYS A 92 -4.16 17.82 2.25
N ASN A 93 -5.09 17.66 1.30
CA ASN A 93 -6.53 17.65 1.60
C ASN A 93 -6.95 16.44 2.44
N ILE A 94 -6.28 15.31 2.25
CA ILE A 94 -6.54 14.07 2.99
C ILE A 94 -5.51 13.79 4.10
N ASP A 95 -4.67 14.78 4.41
CA ASP A 95 -3.64 14.76 5.46
C ASP A 95 -2.63 13.60 5.37
N ILE A 96 -2.13 13.35 4.16
CA ILE A 96 -1.07 12.35 3.93
C ILE A 96 0.14 12.93 3.22
N HIS A 97 1.26 12.23 3.31
CA HIS A 97 2.47 12.62 2.61
C HIS A 97 2.32 12.37 1.09
N PRO A 98 2.66 13.34 0.20
CA PRO A 98 2.44 13.22 -1.25
C PRO A 98 3.18 12.03 -1.90
N GLY A 99 4.32 11.62 -1.34
CA GLY A 99 5.01 10.40 -1.77
C GLY A 99 4.17 9.12 -1.71
N ILE A 100 3.21 9.03 -0.79
CA ILE A 100 2.26 7.91 -0.70
C ILE A 100 1.31 7.93 -1.90
N VAL A 101 0.80 9.10 -2.27
CA VAL A 101 -0.02 9.28 -3.47
C VAL A 101 0.76 8.94 -4.74
N TRP A 102 2.00 9.40 -4.85
CA TRP A 102 2.87 9.06 -5.99
C TRP A 102 3.11 7.56 -6.12
N GLY A 103 3.37 6.88 -4.99
CA GLY A 103 3.48 5.42 -4.96
C GLY A 103 2.20 4.74 -5.45
N ARG A 104 1.04 5.18 -4.97
CA ARG A 104 -0.25 4.64 -5.38
C ARG A 104 -0.54 4.84 -6.88
N LEU A 105 -0.35 6.06 -7.40
CA LEU A 105 -0.57 6.36 -8.81
C LEU A 105 0.30 5.51 -9.75
N ALA A 106 1.55 5.25 -9.36
CA ALA A 106 2.45 4.39 -10.14
C ALA A 106 2.05 2.92 -10.06
N ASN A 107 1.66 2.45 -8.88
CA ASN A 107 1.19 1.08 -8.66
C ASN A 107 -0.08 0.78 -9.46
N ASP A 108 -1.02 1.72 -9.49
CA ASP A 108 -2.30 1.57 -10.19
C ASP A 108 -2.19 1.88 -11.69
N GLY A 109 -1.01 2.24 -12.18
CA GLY A 109 -0.70 2.42 -13.61
C GLY A 109 -1.14 3.75 -14.21
N HIS A 110 -1.53 4.73 -13.38
CA HIS A 110 -1.87 6.08 -13.85
C HIS A 110 -0.65 6.88 -14.33
N ILE A 111 0.53 6.56 -13.80
CA ILE A 111 1.82 7.13 -14.20
C ILE A 111 2.90 6.04 -14.24
N SER A 112 4.04 6.34 -14.87
CA SER A 112 5.19 5.44 -14.82
C SER A 112 5.92 5.52 -13.47
N TRP A 113 6.57 4.43 -13.06
CA TRP A 113 7.51 4.44 -11.92
C TRP A 113 8.67 5.43 -12.11
N SER A 114 9.08 5.69 -13.36
CA SER A 114 10.08 6.72 -13.64
C SER A 114 9.58 8.10 -13.19
N THR A 115 8.33 8.44 -13.55
CA THR A 115 7.67 9.69 -13.15
C THR A 115 7.57 9.82 -11.64
N ALA A 116 7.17 8.75 -10.94
CA ALA A 116 7.04 8.74 -9.48
C ALA A 116 8.40 8.87 -8.76
N ASN A 117 9.50 8.41 -9.36
CA ASN A 117 10.85 8.48 -8.79
C ASN A 117 11.60 9.78 -9.16
N GLN A 118 10.99 10.69 -9.91
CA GLN A 118 11.64 11.95 -10.28
C GLN A 118 11.80 12.87 -9.07
N GLY A 119 13.02 13.41 -8.92
CA GLY A 119 13.33 14.39 -7.86
C GLY A 119 13.06 13.84 -6.47
N THR A 120 12.21 14.54 -5.72
CA THR A 120 11.84 14.21 -4.34
C THR A 120 10.40 13.75 -4.20
N ARG A 121 9.75 13.37 -5.31
CA ARG A 121 8.33 12.94 -5.32
C ARG A 121 8.05 11.80 -4.34
N ARG A 122 8.98 10.83 -4.25
CA ARG A 122 8.95 9.80 -3.20
C ARG A 122 10.02 10.07 -2.15
N THR A 123 9.59 10.15 -0.90
CA THR A 123 10.48 10.38 0.24
C THR A 123 11.16 9.09 0.65
N LYS A 124 12.49 9.10 0.71
CA LYS A 124 13.26 8.03 1.37
C LYS A 124 13.23 8.26 2.87
N LEU A 125 12.91 7.21 3.63
CA LEU A 125 12.97 7.28 5.08
C LEU A 125 14.42 7.24 5.52
N THR A 126 14.87 8.32 6.16
CA THR A 126 16.17 8.39 6.83
C THR A 126 15.95 8.49 8.33
N PHE A 127 16.41 7.49 9.07
CA PHE A 127 16.50 7.60 10.52
C PHE A 127 17.67 8.50 10.86
N VAL A 128 17.36 9.71 11.34
CA VAL A 128 18.34 10.55 12.02
C VAL A 128 18.26 10.17 13.49
N PRO A 129 19.32 9.59 14.09
CA PRO A 129 19.32 9.30 15.52
C PRO A 129 19.16 10.63 16.29
N ASP A 130 18.29 10.63 17.30
CA ASP A 130 18.17 11.77 18.22
C ASP A 130 19.54 12.08 18.83
N ARG A 131 19.88 13.37 18.86
CA ARG A 131 21.12 13.88 19.47
C ARG A 131 20.98 13.99 20.98
#